data_AF-A0A7W6JG98-F1
#
_entry.id   AF-A0A7W6JG98-F1
#
_cell.length_a   1.000
_cell.length_b   1.000
_cell.length_c   1.000
_cell.angle_alpha   90.00
_cell.angle_beta   90.00
_cell.angle_gamma   90.00
#
_symmetry.space_group_name_H-M   'P 1'
#
loop_
_entity.id
_entity.type
_entity.pdbx_description
1 polymer ?
#
loop_
_entity_poly.entity_id
_entity_poly.type
_entity_poly.pdbx_seq_one_letter_code
_entity_poly.pdbx_strand_id
1 'polypeptide(L)'
;MADPHHASDAHDDYVRGSQEISEQVSTFHLFMNMAKYGSLAIAAALAFLVIWFMPHGSFFGGLITAVVMMVGGVWFLRPKSSH
;
A
#
# COMPACT_ATOMS: atom_id res chain seq x y z
N MET A 1 24.41 15.67 37.53
CA MET A 1 24.46 17.05 37.02
C MET A 1 23.92 17.02 35.60
N ALA A 2 22.80 17.72 35.36
CA ALA A 2 22.31 17.93 34.00
C ALA A 2 23.18 18.99 33.35
N ASP A 3 23.71 18.68 32.17
CA ASP A 3 24.58 19.56 31.40
C ASP A 3 23.72 20.62 30.68
N PRO A 4 23.87 21.93 30.94
CA PRO A 4 23.06 22.99 30.36
C PRO A 4 23.60 23.41 28.98
N HIS A 5 23.94 22.45 28.13
CA HIS A 5 24.34 22.71 26.75
C HIS A 5 23.11 22.98 25.88
N HIS A 6 22.95 24.26 25.55
CA HIS A 6 22.40 24.76 24.27
C HIS A 6 20.87 24.81 24.08
N ALA A 7 20.14 25.38 25.05
CA ALA A 7 18.80 25.92 24.76
C ALA A 7 18.84 27.24 23.93
N SER A 8 19.99 27.90 23.83
CA SER A 8 20.16 29.19 23.14
C SER A 8 20.74 29.10 21.72
N ASP A 9 21.32 27.96 21.32
CA ASP A 9 21.88 27.74 19.97
C ASP A 9 20.95 26.89 19.07
N ALA A 10 19.81 26.41 19.60
CA ALA A 10 18.84 25.60 18.85
C ALA A 10 18.04 26.40 17.79
N HIS A 11 18.33 27.69 17.64
CA HIS A 11 17.81 28.56 16.59
C HIS A 11 18.75 28.71 15.38
N ASP A 12 19.91 28.03 15.40
CA ASP A 12 20.81 28.01 14.24
C ASP A 12 20.14 27.32 13.03
N ASP A 13 19.76 28.17 12.07
CA ASP A 13 19.58 27.91 10.64
C ASP A 13 18.55 26.85 10.21
N TYR A 14 17.38 26.80 10.87
CA TYR A 14 16.23 26.09 10.29
C TYR A 14 15.83 26.72 8.95
N VAL A 15 16.25 26.08 7.85
CA VAL A 15 15.80 26.43 6.50
C VAL A 15 14.59 25.59 6.15
N ARG A 16 13.41 26.24 6.08
CA ARG A 16 12.15 25.58 5.73
C ARG A 16 12.29 24.77 4.43
N GLY A 17 11.96 23.48 4.50
CA GLY A 17 11.96 22.58 3.34
C GLY A 17 13.34 22.03 2.95
N SER A 18 14.39 22.36 3.70
CA SER A 18 15.71 21.74 3.54
C SER A 18 15.83 20.36 4.21
N GLN A 19 14.83 19.99 5.03
CA GLN A 19 14.81 18.70 5.71
C GLN A 19 14.79 17.56 4.69
N GLU A 20 15.68 16.59 4.92
CA GLU A 20 15.76 15.34 4.19
C GLU A 20 14.46 14.52 4.36
N ILE A 21 13.89 14.01 3.25
CA ILE A 21 12.59 13.31 3.26
C ILE A 21 12.59 11.91 2.61
N SER A 22 13.76 11.31 2.35
CA SER A 22 13.83 10.02 1.63
C SER A 22 13.09 8.91 2.36
N GLU A 23 13.11 8.89 3.69
CA GLU A 23 12.40 7.89 4.49
C GLU A 23 10.88 8.05 4.39
N GLN A 24 10.38 9.28 4.40
CA GLN A 24 8.96 9.61 4.21
C GLN A 24 8.50 9.23 2.80
N VAL A 25 9.32 9.49 1.78
CA VAL A 25 9.05 9.09 0.39
C VAL A 25 9.00 7.56 0.26
N SER A 26 9.96 6.86 0.86
CA SER A 26 9.98 5.39 0.89
C SER A 26 8.71 4.83 1.56
N THR A 27 8.33 5.39 2.70
CA THR A 27 7.12 5.01 3.44
C THR A 27 5.86 5.28 2.61
N PHE A 28 5.79 6.41 1.91
CA PHE A 28 4.67 6.73 1.04
C PHE A 28 4.56 5.74 -0.13
N HIS A 29 5.68 5.36 -0.75
CA HIS A 29 5.67 4.33 -1.79
C HIS A 29 5.22 2.97 -1.27
N LEU A 30 5.66 2.58 -0.07
CA LEU A 30 5.17 1.36 0.57
C LEU A 30 3.66 1.41 0.77
N PHE A 31 3.13 2.50 1.36
CA PHE A 31 1.70 2.67 1.57
C PHE A 31 0.91 2.59 0.26
N MET A 32 1.37 3.29 -0.78
CA MET A 32 0.71 3.28 -2.08
C MET A 32 0.69 1.88 -2.70
N ASN A 33 1.80 1.13 -2.59
CA ASN A 33 1.85 -0.25 -3.06
C ASN A 33 0.91 -1.16 -2.28
N MET A 34 0.85 -1.03 -0.95
CA MET A 34 -0.08 -1.78 -0.12
C MET A 34 -1.53 -1.44 -0.43
N ALA A 35 -1.88 -0.17 -0.59
CA ALA A 35 -3.24 0.24 -0.94
C ALA A 35 -3.65 -0.32 -2.31
N LYS A 36 -2.75 -0.23 -3.29
CA LYS A 36 -2.96 -0.71 -4.66
C LYS A 36 -3.20 -2.22 -4.72
N TYR A 37 -2.30 -3.03 -4.15
CA TYR A 37 -2.45 -4.49 -4.20
C TYR A 37 -3.38 -5.03 -3.12
N GLY A 38 -3.46 -4.37 -1.97
CA GLY A 38 -4.34 -4.73 -0.87
C GLY A 38 -5.82 -4.56 -1.21
N SER A 39 -6.20 -3.46 -1.89
CA SER A 39 -7.58 -3.30 -2.37
C SER A 39 -7.99 -4.38 -3.36
N LEU A 40 -7.09 -4.78 -4.27
CA LEU A 40 -7.32 -5.90 -5.18
C LEU A 40 -7.49 -7.23 -4.43
N ALA A 41 -6.64 -7.51 -3.45
CA ALA A 41 -6.73 -8.72 -2.62
C ALA A 41 -8.06 -8.77 -1.85
N ILE A 42 -8.49 -7.65 -1.27
CA ILE A 42 -9.79 -7.54 -0.59
C ILE A 42 -10.94 -7.80 -1.56
N ALA A 43 -10.91 -7.18 -2.75
CA ALA A 43 -11.95 -7.39 -3.76
C ALA A 43 -12.05 -8.86 -4.20
N ALA A 44 -10.91 -9.52 -4.46
CA ALA A 44 -10.87 -10.93 -4.82
C ALA A 44 -11.37 -11.84 -3.68
N ALA A 45 -11.00 -11.55 -2.43
CA ALA A 45 -11.46 -12.28 -1.26
C ALA A 45 -12.98 -12.13 -1.06
N LEU A 46 -13.52 -10.91 -1.21
CA LEU A 46 -14.96 -10.68 -1.12
C LEU A 46 -15.71 -11.43 -2.23
N ALA A 47 -15.23 -11.38 -3.47
CA ALA A 47 -15.85 -12.11 -4.58
C ALA A 47 -15.86 -13.63 -4.32
N PHE A 48 -14.76 -14.18 -3.80
CA PHE A 48 -14.68 -15.58 -3.40
C PHE A 48 -15.71 -15.94 -2.33
N LEU A 49 -15.75 -15.19 -1.23
CA LEU A 49 -16.64 -15.48 -0.11
C LEU A 49 -18.11 -15.32 -0.52
N VAL A 50 -18.44 -14.34 -1.35
CA VAL A 50 -19.80 -14.14 -1.87
C VAL A 50 -20.24 -15.34 -2.73
N ILE A 51 -19.41 -15.77 -3.68
CA ILE A 51 -19.75 -16.89 -4.58
C ILE A 51 -19.78 -18.22 -3.83
N TRP A 52 -18.95 -18.38 -2.80
CA TRP A 52 -18.96 -19.57 -1.95
C TRP A 52 -20.25 -19.63 -1.13
N PHE A 53 -20.61 -18.56 -0.43
CA PHE A 53 -21.71 -18.61 0.56
C PHE A 53 -23.09 -18.24 0.02
N MET A 54 -23.24 -17.80 -1.24
CA MET A 54 -24.55 -17.58 -1.82
C MET A 54 -25.35 -18.89 -1.99
N PRO A 55 -26.70 -18.86 -2.03
CA PRO A 55 -27.50 -20.05 -2.30
C PRO A 55 -27.10 -20.71 -3.62
N HIS A 56 -26.92 -22.03 -3.61
CA HIS A 56 -26.33 -22.79 -4.74
C HIS A 56 -24.93 -22.32 -5.16
N GLY A 57 -24.19 -21.70 -4.24
CA GLY A 57 -22.82 -21.28 -4.41
C GLY A 57 -21.85 -22.45 -4.57
N SER A 58 -20.64 -22.12 -5.03
CA SER A 58 -19.59 -23.10 -5.32
C SER A 58 -18.26 -22.60 -4.81
N PHE A 59 -17.62 -23.39 -3.94
CA PHE A 59 -16.25 -23.12 -3.50
C PHE A 59 -15.30 -22.97 -4.68
N PHE A 60 -15.33 -23.92 -5.62
CA PHE A 60 -14.46 -23.89 -6.80
C PHE A 60 -14.81 -22.74 -7.74
N GLY A 61 -16.10 -22.42 -7.91
CA GLY A 61 -16.53 -21.26 -8.70
C GLY A 61 -15.99 -19.94 -8.13
N GLY A 62 -16.08 -19.78 -6.80
CA GLY A 62 -15.50 -18.63 -6.11
C GLY A 62 -13.99 -18.60 -6.23
N LEU A 63 -13.32 -19.74 -6.02
CA LEU A 63 -11.86 -19.83 -6.04
C LEU A 63 -11.29 -19.48 -7.42
N ILE A 64 -11.90 -20.01 -8.49
CA ILE A 64 -11.54 -19.67 -9.87
C ILE A 64 -11.72 -18.17 -10.11
N THR A 65 -12.85 -17.60 -9.66
CA THR A 65 -13.13 -16.16 -9.81
C THR A 65 -12.07 -15.31 -9.12
N ALA A 66 -11.71 -15.65 -7.87
CA ALA A 66 -10.68 -14.93 -7.15
C ALA A 66 -9.29 -15.05 -7.79
N VAL A 67 -8.91 -16.24 -8.26
CA VAL A 67 -7.64 -16.43 -8.98
C VAL A 67 -7.60 -15.60 -10.26
N VAL A 68 -8.66 -15.62 -11.06
CA VAL A 68 -8.75 -14.83 -12.30
C VAL A 68 -8.69 -13.33 -12.00
N MET A 69 -9.43 -12.85 -11.00
CA MET A 69 -9.35 -11.45 -10.57
C MET A 69 -7.96 -11.07 -10.08
N MET A 70 -7.31 -11.93 -9.30
CA MET A 70 -5.98 -11.66 -8.76
C MET A 70 -4.94 -11.57 -9.88
N VAL A 71 -4.90 -12.58 -10.76
CA VAL A 71 -3.94 -12.64 -11.88
C VAL A 71 -4.20 -11.50 -12.88
N GLY A 72 -5.45 -11.31 -13.29
CA GLY A 72 -5.84 -10.24 -14.19
C GLY A 72 -5.53 -8.87 -13.59
N GLY A 73 -5.95 -8.63 -12.35
CA GLY A 73 -5.70 -7.38 -11.64
C GLY A 73 -4.22 -7.08 -11.48
N VAL A 74 -3.39 -8.06 -11.09
CA VAL A 74 -1.93 -7.87 -11.02
C VAL A 74 -1.36 -7.49 -12.38
N TRP A 75 -1.79 -8.15 -13.46
CA TRP A 75 -1.32 -7.84 -14.82
C TRP A 75 -1.73 -6.43 -15.27
N PHE A 76 -2.98 -6.03 -15.05
CA PHE A 76 -3.48 -4.69 -15.39
C PHE A 76 -2.85 -3.58 -14.54
N LEU A 77 -2.50 -3.87 -13.29
CA LEU A 77 -1.91 -2.91 -12.37
C LEU A 77 -0.39 -2.77 -12.55
N ARG A 78 0.28 -3.55 -13.40
CA ARG A 78 1.73 -3.39 -13.62
C ARG A 78 2.01 -2.00 -14.19
N PRO A 79 3.08 -1.33 -13.74
CA PRO A 79 3.48 -0.07 -14.35
C PRO A 79 3.76 -0.29 -15.83
N LYS A 80 3.20 0.57 -16.69
CA LYS A 80 3.56 0.59 -18.11
C LYS A 80 5.00 1.11 -18.22
N SER A 81 5.84 0.47 -19.03
CA SER A 81 7.17 1.01 -19.34
C SER A 81 6.99 2.38 -19.99
N SER A 82 7.52 3.43 -19.36
CA SER A 82 7.61 4.75 -19.98
C SER A 82 8.60 4.63 -21.14
N HIS A 83 8.13 4.93 -22.35
CA HIS A 83 8.98 5.10 -23.53
C HIS A 83 9.40 6.56 -23.64
#